data_AF-A0A7J8GMV5-F1
#
_entry.id   AF-A0A7J8GMV5-F1
#
_cell.length_a   1.000
_cell.length_b   1.000
_cell.length_c   1.000
_cell.angle_alpha   90.00
_cell.angle_beta   90.00
_cell.angle_gamma   90.00
#
_symmetry.space_group_name_H-M   'P 1'
#
loop_
_entity.id
_entity.type
_entity.pdbx_description
1 polymer ?
#
loop_
_entity_poly.entity_id
_entity_poly.type
_entity_poly.pdbx_seq_one_letter_code
_entity_poly.pdbx_strand_id
1 'polypeptide(L)'
;MCNTPTYCDLGKAAKDVFNKGYGFGMVKIDLRTKSCSGVEFSTSGHAYTDTGKASGNLETKYKVCNYGLTFTQKWNTDNTLGTEISLENKLAEGLKLTLDTTFLVQFCSII
;
A
#
# COMPACT_ATOMS: atom_id res chain seq x y z
N MET A 1 6.62 -24.39 -14.42
CA MET A 1 6.54 -23.35 -13.36
C MET A 1 7.90 -22.68 -13.25
N CYS A 2 8.15 -21.66 -14.06
CA CYS A 2 9.35 -20.83 -13.97
C CYS A 2 8.88 -19.39 -14.08
N ASN A 3 8.43 -18.83 -12.95
CA ASN A 3 8.34 -17.38 -12.82
C ASN A 3 9.65 -16.98 -12.16
N THR A 4 10.56 -16.42 -12.95
CA THR A 4 11.81 -15.83 -12.45
C THR A 4 11.41 -14.73 -11.47
N PRO A 5 11.69 -14.87 -10.17
CA PRO A 5 11.40 -13.81 -9.22
C PRO A 5 12.16 -12.57 -9.67
N THR A 6 11.47 -11.44 -9.71
CA THR A 6 12.10 -10.14 -9.90
C THR A 6 13.20 -9.99 -8.85
N TYR A 7 14.30 -9.29 -9.16
CA TYR A 7 15.39 -9.07 -8.19
C TYR A 7 14.86 -8.51 -6.85
N CYS A 8 13.79 -7.70 -6.88
CA CYS A 8 13.10 -7.20 -5.69
C CYS A 8 12.44 -8.27 -4.80
N ASP A 9 12.16 -9.46 -5.32
CA ASP A 9 11.54 -10.55 -4.56
C ASP A 9 12.60 -11.48 -3.92
N LEU A 10 13.90 -11.30 -4.24
CA LEU A 10 14.98 -12.00 -3.53
C LEU A 10 15.07 -11.51 -2.08
N GLY A 11 14.97 -12.43 -1.12
CA GLY A 11 15.02 -12.11 0.32
C GLY A 11 13.73 -11.55 0.91
N LYS A 12 12.69 -11.31 0.09
CA LYS A 12 11.38 -10.87 0.56
C LYS A 12 10.74 -11.87 1.52
N ALA A 13 10.85 -13.16 1.23
CA ALA A 13 10.34 -14.22 2.11
C ALA A 13 11.02 -14.21 3.49
N ALA A 14 12.35 -14.04 3.53
CA ALA A 14 13.09 -13.95 4.79
C ALA A 14 12.69 -12.68 5.56
N LYS A 15 12.64 -11.53 4.88
CA LYS A 15 12.21 -10.26 5.48
C LYS A 15 10.78 -10.33 6.02
N ASP A 16 9.87 -11.03 5.34
CA ASP A 16 8.49 -11.19 5.77
C ASP A 16 8.38 -11.99 7.08
N VAL A 17 9.21 -13.04 7.26
CA VAL A 17 9.29 -13.81 8.51
C VAL A 17 9.77 -12.95 9.69
N PHE A 18 10.75 -12.07 9.47
CA PHE A 18 11.25 -11.18 10.52
C PHE A 18 10.33 -10.00 10.83
N ASN A 19 9.47 -9.57 9.89
CA ASN A 19 8.57 -8.44 10.11
C ASN A 19 7.17 -8.86 10.56
N LYS A 20 6.68 -10.04 10.18
CA LYS A 20 5.38 -10.55 10.63
C LYS A 20 5.50 -11.19 12.00
N GLY A 21 5.06 -10.46 13.03
CA GLY A 21 4.90 -10.98 14.39
C GLY A 21 5.75 -10.28 15.45
N TYR A 22 6.71 -9.45 15.05
CA TYR A 22 7.47 -8.61 15.98
C TYR A 22 6.72 -7.28 16.22
N GLY A 23 5.77 -7.33 17.15
CA GLY A 23 4.98 -6.17 17.61
C GLY A 23 5.02 -6.01 19.12
N PHE A 24 6.20 -6.16 19.73
CA PHE A 24 6.37 -5.79 21.14
C PHE A 24 6.22 -4.27 21.27
N GLY A 25 5.27 -3.83 22.09
CA GLY A 25 5.03 -2.40 22.31
C GLY A 25 4.14 -1.71 21.27
N MET A 26 3.46 -2.45 20.37
CA MET A 26 2.46 -1.85 19.47
C MET A 26 1.21 -2.73 19.29
N VAL A 27 0.05 -2.09 19.32
CA VAL A 27 -1.22 -2.68 18.93
C VAL A 27 -1.48 -2.30 17.48
N LYS A 28 -1.47 -3.30 16.59
CA LYS A 28 -1.84 -3.13 15.19
C LYS A 28 -3.22 -3.71 14.92
N ILE A 29 -4.11 -2.91 14.35
CA ILE A 29 -5.42 -3.31 13.84
C ILE A 29 -5.34 -3.20 12.33
N ASP A 30 -5.66 -4.26 11.61
CA ASP A 30 -5.66 -4.28 10.14
C ASP A 30 -7.04 -4.76 9.67
N LEU A 31 -7.75 -3.91 8.94
CA LEU A 31 -9.10 -4.15 8.45
C LEU A 31 -9.08 -4.15 6.93
N ARG A 32 -9.30 -5.32 6.33
CA ARG A 32 -9.33 -5.47 4.88
C ARG A 32 -10.71 -5.86 4.41
N THR A 33 -11.34 -4.97 3.65
CA THR A 33 -12.66 -5.15 3.06
C THR A 33 -12.51 -5.28 1.55
N LYS A 34 -13.01 -6.40 1.00
CA LYS A 34 -13.11 -6.58 -0.45
C LYS A 34 -14.56 -6.42 -0.86
N SER A 35 -14.84 -5.41 -1.68
CA SER A 35 -16.16 -5.21 -2.27
C SER A 35 -16.31 -6.03 -3.56
N CYS A 36 -17.52 -6.51 -3.82
CA CYS A 36 -17.86 -7.22 -5.06
C CYS A 36 -17.60 -6.38 -6.32
N SER A 37 -17.56 -5.06 -6.18
CA SER A 37 -17.28 -4.10 -7.27
C SER A 37 -15.80 -3.97 -7.63
N GLY A 38 -14.90 -4.82 -7.10
CA GLY A 38 -13.47 -4.79 -7.43
C GLY A 38 -12.65 -3.76 -6.65
N VAL A 39 -13.25 -3.17 -5.61
CA VAL A 39 -12.60 -2.22 -4.70
C VAL A 39 -12.15 -2.95 -3.45
N GLU A 40 -10.88 -2.84 -3.10
CA GLU A 40 -10.32 -3.34 -1.85
C GLU A 40 -9.92 -2.14 -0.97
N PHE A 41 -10.51 -2.03 0.21
CA PHE A 41 -10.11 -1.06 1.22
C PHE A 41 -9.32 -1.79 2.29
N SER A 42 -8.12 -1.32 2.60
CA SER A 42 -7.29 -1.81 3.69
C SER A 42 -6.99 -0.65 4.63
N THR A 43 -7.60 -0.65 5.80
CA THR A 43 -7.36 0.34 6.85
C THR A 43 -6.50 -0.30 7.93
N SER A 44 -5.36 0.29 8.24
CA SER A 44 -4.49 -0.15 9.33
C SER A 44 -4.32 0.94 10.38
N GLY A 45 -4.65 0.62 11.63
CA GLY A 45 -4.40 1.47 12.79
C GLY A 45 -3.25 0.89 13.61
N HIS A 46 -2.29 1.72 13.97
CA HIS A 46 -1.15 1.37 14.78
C HIS A 46 -1.16 2.25 16.03
N ALA A 47 -1.16 1.65 17.22
CA ALA A 47 -0.98 2.36 18.48
C ALA A 47 0.30 1.88 19.14
N TYR A 48 1.26 2.78 19.34
CA TYR A 48 2.53 2.49 19.98
C TYR A 48 2.39 2.70 21.49
N THR A 49 2.54 1.65 22.28
CA THR A 49 2.44 1.73 23.75
C THR A 49 3.66 2.38 24.39
N ASP A 50 4.82 2.39 23.72
CA ASP A 50 6.04 3.04 24.20
C ASP A 50 6.02 4.57 24.11
N THR A 51 5.34 5.12 23.10
CA THR A 51 5.33 6.59 22.85
C THR A 51 3.95 7.22 23.03
N GLY A 52 2.90 6.40 23.23
CA GLY A 52 1.51 6.85 23.28
C GLY A 52 0.97 7.39 21.94
N LYS A 53 1.76 7.30 20.86
CA LYS A 53 1.35 7.79 19.54
C LYS A 53 0.51 6.76 18.81
N ALA A 54 -0.52 7.23 18.11
CA ALA A 54 -1.30 6.44 17.19
C ALA A 54 -1.10 6.95 15.76
N SER A 55 -0.92 6.03 14.81
CA SER A 55 -0.91 6.32 13.38
C SER A 55 -1.94 5.46 12.66
N GLY A 56 -2.61 6.04 11.67
CA GLY A 56 -3.59 5.35 10.85
C GLY A 56 -3.22 5.46 9.38
N ASN A 57 -3.19 4.33 8.68
CA ASN A 57 -3.06 4.27 7.23
C ASN A 57 -4.36 3.75 6.62
N LEU A 58 -4.77 4.36 5.52
CA LEU A 58 -5.89 3.94 4.70
C LEU A 58 -5.37 3.70 3.28
N GLU A 59 -5.36 2.44 2.85
CA GLU A 59 -5.06 2.06 1.49
C GLU A 59 -6.36 1.68 0.76
N THR A 60 -6.70 2.42 -0.30
CA THR A 60 -7.81 2.14 -1.20
C THR A 60 -7.26 1.65 -2.52
N LYS A 61 -7.57 0.40 -2.88
CA LYS A 61 -7.14 -0.22 -4.12
C LYS A 61 -8.34 -0.48 -5.01
N TYR A 62 -8.37 0.16 -6.16
CA TYR A 62 -9.38 -0.01 -7.19
C TYR A 62 -8.80 -0.81 -8.35
N LYS A 63 -9.33 -2.00 -8.59
CA LYS A 63 -8.91 -2.86 -9.71
C LYS A 63 -9.94 -2.80 -10.83
N VAL A 64 -9.53 -2.27 -11.97
CA VAL A 64 -10.32 -2.31 -13.20
C VAL A 64 -9.86 -3.51 -14.02
N CYS A 65 -10.42 -4.68 -13.70
CA CYS A 65 -10.08 -5.95 -14.35
C CYS A 65 -10.24 -5.90 -15.88
N ASN A 66 -11.20 -5.11 -16.39
CA ASN A 66 -11.44 -4.97 -17.84
C ASN A 66 -10.30 -4.30 -18.61
N TYR A 67 -9.45 -3.50 -17.94
CA TYR A 67 -8.39 -2.74 -18.59
C TYR A 67 -6.98 -3.04 -18.05
N GLY A 68 -6.84 -3.94 -17.09
CA GLY A 68 -5.55 -4.22 -16.45
C GLY A 68 -5.01 -3.04 -15.64
N LEU A 69 -5.89 -2.10 -15.27
CA LEU A 69 -5.57 -0.89 -14.51
C LEU A 69 -5.82 -1.16 -13.03
N THR A 70 -4.82 -0.86 -12.20
CA THR A 70 -4.93 -0.87 -10.75
C THR A 70 -4.56 0.51 -10.24
N PHE A 71 -5.50 1.12 -9.54
CA PHE A 71 -5.30 2.40 -8.89
C PHE A 71 -5.22 2.17 -7.39
N THR A 72 -4.12 2.54 -6.75
CA THR A 72 -3.91 2.40 -5.31
C THR A 72 -3.72 3.78 -4.72
N GLN A 73 -4.59 4.19 -3.80
CA GLN A 73 -4.41 5.40 -3.01
C GLN A 73 -4.05 5.02 -1.58
N LYS A 74 -2.96 5.56 -1.07
CA LYS A 74 -2.51 5.42 0.31
C LYS A 74 -2.62 6.76 1.00
N TRP A 75 -3.39 6.81 2.06
CA TRP A 75 -3.53 7.96 2.94
C TRP A 75 -2.95 7.61 4.29
N ASN A 76 -2.17 8.50 4.89
CA ASN A 76 -1.68 8.35 6.25
C ASN A 76 -2.11 9.57 7.09
N THR A 77 -2.24 9.36 8.40
CA THR A 77 -2.56 10.37 9.41
C THR A 77 -1.51 11.50 9.45
N ASP A 78 -0.30 11.26 8.96
CA ASP A 78 0.75 12.28 8.74
C ASP A 78 0.51 13.17 7.49
N ASN A 79 -0.75 13.30 7.02
CA ASN A 79 -1.15 14.10 5.86
C ASN A 79 -0.41 13.77 4.55
N THR A 80 0.05 12.52 4.42
CA THR A 80 0.70 12.03 3.20
C THR A 80 -0.32 11.27 2.34
N LEU A 81 -0.43 11.67 1.08
CA LEU A 81 -1.29 11.08 0.06
C LEU A 81 -0.41 10.46 -1.03
N GLY A 82 -0.26 9.15 -1.02
CA GLY A 82 0.34 8.39 -2.12
C GLY A 82 -0.73 7.97 -3.13
N THR A 83 -0.51 8.24 -4.40
CA THR A 83 -1.33 7.71 -5.50
C THR A 83 -0.45 6.91 -6.43
N GLU A 84 -0.73 5.63 -6.55
CA GLU A 84 -0.05 4.69 -7.42
C GLU A 84 -1.02 4.23 -8.51
N ILE A 85 -0.60 4.34 -9.77
CA ILE A 85 -1.34 3.87 -10.94
C ILE A 85 -0.50 2.79 -11.61
N SER A 86 -0.97 1.55 -11.57
CA SER A 86 -0.36 0.43 -12.26
C SER A 86 -1.19 0.06 -13.49
N LEU A 87 -0.54 -0.06 -14.65
CA LEU A 87 -1.12 -0.58 -15.88
C LEU A 87 -0.35 -1.83 -16.30
N GLU A 88 -1.06 -2.94 -16.46
CA GLU A 88 -0.49 -4.23 -16.86
C GLU A 88 -1.02 -4.65 -18.24
N ASN A 89 -0.14 -5.15 -19.11
CA ASN A 89 -0.47 -5.92 -20.32
C ASN A 89 -1.31 -5.21 -21.41
N LYS A 90 -1.33 -3.87 -21.47
CA LYS A 90 -2.03 -3.14 -22.55
C LYS A 90 -1.14 -2.59 -23.67
N LEU A 91 0.12 -2.27 -23.39
CA LEU A 91 1.08 -1.77 -24.39
C LEU A 91 1.93 -2.91 -24.99
N ALA A 92 2.28 -3.92 -24.19
CA ALA A 92 2.91 -5.16 -24.60
C ALA A 92 2.62 -6.26 -23.56
N GLU A 93 2.50 -7.52 -23.98
CA GLU A 93 2.38 -8.67 -23.05
C GLU A 93 3.63 -8.74 -22.15
N GLY A 94 3.41 -8.74 -20.84
CA GLY A 94 4.48 -8.74 -19.83
C GLY A 94 4.95 -7.35 -19.40
N LEU A 95 4.45 -6.25 -20.00
CA LEU A 95 4.80 -4.90 -19.57
C LEU A 95 3.91 -4.45 -18.41
N LYS A 96 4.56 -4.07 -17.30
CA LYS A 96 3.93 -3.43 -16.14
C LYS A 96 4.48 -2.02 -16.00
N LEU A 97 3.64 -1.03 -16.23
CA LEU A 97 3.94 0.37 -15.95
C LEU A 97 3.36 0.73 -14.60
N THR A 98 4.19 1.25 -13.70
CA THR A 98 3.75 1.73 -12.39
C THR A 98 4.16 3.18 -12.27
N LEU A 99 3.18 4.04 -12.01
CA LEU A 99 3.35 5.48 -11.82
C LEU A 99 3.04 5.74 -10.35
N ASP A 100 4.07 6.04 -9.56
CA ASP A 100 3.92 6.38 -8.15
C ASP A 100 4.08 7.90 -7.99
N THR A 101 3.06 8.53 -7.41
CA THR A 101 3.06 9.95 -7.11
C THR A 101 2.72 10.13 -5.64
N THR A 102 3.66 10.66 -4.88
CA THR A 102 3.45 10.97 -3.46
C THR A 102 3.27 12.48 -3.29
N PHE A 103 2.12 12.87 -2.75
CA PHE A 103 1.80 14.23 -2.36
C PHE A 103 1.88 14.35 -0.83
N LEU A 104 2.73 15.26 -0.37
CA LEU A 104 2.73 15.70 1.02
C LEU A 104 1.82 16.92 1.11
N VAL A 105 0.69 16.80 1.82
CA VAL A 105 -0.21 17.93 2.05
C VAL A 105 0.37 18.75 3.19
N GLN A 106 1.44 19.49 2.90
CA GLN A 106 1.92 20.53 3.81
C GLN A 106 1.10 21.78 3.52
N PHE A 107 0.14 22.08 4.40
CA PHE A 107 -0.33 23.46 4.53
C PHE A 107 0.87 24.29 5.00
N CYS A 108 1.65 24.80 4.05
CA CYS A 108 2.56 25.88 4.34
C CYS A 108 1.71 27.07 4.76
N SER A 109 1.82 27.45 6.03
CA SER A 109 1.21 28.66 6.56
C SER A 109 1.58 29.85 5.69
N ILE A 110 0.59 30.41 4.99
CA ILE A 110 0.66 31.76 4.46
C ILE A 110 0.42 32.66 5.68
N ILE A 111 1.50 33.14 6.32
CA ILE A 111 1.51 34.30 7.20
C ILE A 111 2.60 35.23 6.70
#